data_AF-A0A4W5KDV1-F1
#
_entry.id   AF-A0A4W5KDV1-F1
#
_cell.length_a   1.000
_cell.length_b   1.000
_cell.length_c   1.000
_cell.angle_alpha   90.00
_cell.angle_beta   90.00
_cell.angle_gamma   90.00
#
_symmetry.space_group_name_H-M   'P 1'
#
loop_
_entity.id
_entity.type
_entity.pdbx_description
1 polymer ?
#
loop_
_entity_poly.entity_id
_entity_poly.type
_entity_poly.pdbx_seq_one_letter_code
_entity_poly.pdbx_strand_id
1 'polypeptide(L)' 'MWEVFTEGKTPFDGRSNVDVVDEITRGHRLYRPHKASSDVYQLMYQCWHERPQGRPSFSELLERIRLLAELAE' A
#
# COMPACT_ATOMS: atom_id res chain seq x y z
N MET A 1 -1.64 5.56 2.21
CA MET A 1 -1.18 4.65 3.30
C MET A 1 0.33 4.56 3.36
N TRP A 2 1.02 4.15 2.29
CA TRP A 2 2.48 4.01 2.30
C TRP A 2 3.20 5.27 2.76
N GLU A 3 2.83 6.44 2.22
CA GLU A 3 3.41 7.73 2.59
C GLU A 3 3.30 8.02 4.10
N VAL A 4 2.14 7.71 4.72
CA VAL A 4 1.89 7.87 6.16
C VAL A 4 2.90 7.05 6.97
N PHE A 5 3.09 5.77 6.63
CA PHE A 5 4.00 4.87 7.35
C PHE A 5 5.49 5.10 7.04
N THR A 6 5.80 5.82 5.96
CA THR A 6 7.15 6.32 5.68
C THR A 6 7.41 7.73 6.21
N GLU A 7 6.41 8.35 6.85
CA GLU A 7 6.48 9.72 7.36
C GLU A 7 6.75 10.77 6.27
N GLY A 8 6.05 10.63 5.14
CA GLY A 8 6.03 11.64 4.08
C GLY A 8 7.09 11.48 2.99
N LYS A 9 7.70 10.30 2.84
CA LYS A 9 8.57 10.04 1.68
C LYS A 9 7.76 10.02 0.38
N THR A 10 8.39 10.46 -0.70
CA THR A 10 7.84 10.39 -2.05
C THR A 10 7.83 8.94 -2.57
N PRO A 11 6.69 8.42 -3.04
CA PRO A 11 6.63 7.12 -3.72
C PRO A 11 7.46 7.11 -5.00
N PHE A 12 8.21 6.02 -5.24
CA PHE A 12 9.04 5.87 -6.44
C PHE A 12 10.02 7.03 -6.68
N ASP A 13 10.54 7.62 -5.60
CA ASP A 13 11.43 8.78 -5.68
C ASP A 13 12.61 8.57 -6.64
N GLY A 14 12.92 9.59 -7.43
CA GLY A 14 13.95 9.54 -8.47
C GLY A 14 13.58 8.81 -9.76
N ARG A 15 12.35 8.29 -9.92
CA ARG A 15 11.87 7.66 -11.16
C ARG A 15 11.00 8.61 -11.99
N SER A 16 11.10 8.52 -13.31
CA SER A 16 10.16 9.24 -14.19
C SER A 16 8.81 8.54 -14.22
N ASN A 17 7.75 9.24 -14.64
CA ASN A 17 6.42 8.62 -14.78
C ASN A 17 6.42 7.42 -15.74
N VAL A 18 7.26 7.45 -16.79
CA VAL A 18 7.37 6.33 -17.74
C VAL A 18 7.99 5.11 -17.07
N ASP A 19 9.05 5.30 -16.28
CA ASP A 19 9.70 4.21 -15.54
C ASP A 19 8.75 3.59 -14.51
N VAL A 20 8.00 4.44 -13.78
CA VAL A 20 7.00 4.00 -12.80
C VAL A 20 5.91 3.14 -13.45
N VAL A 21 5.43 3.53 -14.64
CA VAL A 21 4.44 2.74 -15.39
C VAL A 21 5.01 1.38 -15.79
N ASP A 22 6.24 1.31 -16.31
CA ASP A 22 6.89 0.04 -16.69
C ASP A 22 7.00 -0.91 -15.48
N GLU A 23 7.49 -0.40 -14.36
CA GLU A 23 7.66 -1.20 -13.15
C GLU A 23 6.35 -1.69 -12.56
N ILE A 24 5.33 -0.83 -12.46
CA ILE A 24 4.00 -1.23 -11.96
C ILE A 24 3.40 -2.30 -12.87
N THR A 25 3.56 -2.16 -14.18
CA THR A 25 3.12 -3.14 -15.19
C THR A 25 3.84 -4.48 -15.03
N ARG A 26 5.11 -4.47 -14.64
CA ARG A 26 5.89 -5.67 -14.29
C ARG A 26 5.57 -6.27 -12.91
N GLY A 27 4.59 -5.70 -12.21
CA GLY A 27 4.20 -6.17 -10.88
C GLY A 27 5.03 -5.61 -9.73
N HIS A 28 5.95 -4.66 -9.99
CA HIS A 28 6.68 -4.00 -8.91
C HIS A 28 5.72 -3.19 -8.04
N ARG A 29 5.93 -3.26 -6.73
CA ARG A 29 5.19 -2.53 -5.71
C ARG A 29 6.16 -1.92 -4.72
N LEU A 30 5.73 -0.87 -4.03
CA LEU A 30 6.54 -0.22 -3.02
C LEU A 30 6.87 -1.19 -1.88
N TYR A 31 8.07 -1.06 -1.32
CA TYR A 31 8.54 -1.88 -0.21
C TYR A 31 7.70 -1.65 1.06
N ARG A 32 7.75 -2.58 2.02
CA ARG A 32 7.10 -2.40 3.33
C ARG A 32 7.84 -1.36 4.19
N PRO A 33 7.20 -0.24 4.58
CA PRO A 33 7.80 0.71 5.52
C PRO A 33 8.14 0.05 6.86
N HIS A 34 9.23 0.47 7.51
CA HIS A 34 9.65 -0.12 8.80
C HIS A 34 8.57 -0.01 9.89
N LYS A 35 7.86 1.12 9.94
CA LYS A 35 6.77 1.39 10.90
C LYS A 35 5.46 0.67 10.57
N ALA A 36 5.35 0.07 9.38
CA ALA A 36 4.18 -0.71 9.02
C ALA A 36 4.34 -2.17 9.50
N SER A 37 3.34 -2.66 10.23
CA SER A 37 3.22 -4.10 10.52
C SER A 37 3.02 -4.90 9.22
N SER A 38 3.23 -6.21 9.28
CA SER A 38 2.98 -7.09 8.15
C SER A 38 1.53 -7.01 7.66
N ASP A 39 0.56 -6.92 8.58
CA ASP A 39 -0.87 -6.85 8.23
C ASP A 39 -1.26 -5.54 7.57
N VAL A 40 -0.70 -4.42 8.05
CA VAL A 40 -0.86 -3.11 7.40
C VAL A 40 -0.28 -3.14 6.00
N TYR A 41 0.90 -3.73 5.81
CA TYR A 41 1.49 -3.85 4.49
C TYR A 41 0.69 -4.77 3.56
N GLN A 42 0.15 -5.87 4.09
CA GLN A 42 -0.73 -6.75 3.32
C GLN A 42 -1.98 -6.01 2.83
N LEU A 43 -2.57 -5.15 3.67
CA LEU A 43 -3.67 -4.26 3.28
C LEU A 43 -3.25 -3.29 2.17
N MET A 44 -2.09 -2.64 2.28
CA MET A 44 -1.54 -1.78 1.20
C MET A 44 -1.35 -2.57 -0.10
N TYR A 45 -0.78 -3.77 -0.02
CA TYR A 45 -0.48 -4.61 -1.18
C TYR A 45 -1.76 -5.01 -1.92
N GLN A 46 -2.83 -5.34 -1.20
CA GLN A 46 -4.15 -5.62 -1.77
C GLN A 46 -4.76 -4.40 -2.47
N CYS A 47 -4.57 -3.18 -1.94
CA CYS A 47 -4.97 -1.95 -2.65
C CYS A 47 -4.26 -1.80 -4.00
N TRP A 48 -3.06 -2.35 -4.15
CA TRP A 48 -2.27 -2.32 -5.37
C TRP A 48 -2.44 -3.56 -6.25
N HIS A 49 -3.52 -4.32 -6.05
CA HIS A 49 -3.83 -5.45 -6.91
C HIS A 49 -3.97 -5.00 -8.37
N GLU A 50 -3.37 -5.77 -9.28
CA GLU A 50 -3.35 -5.46 -10.72
C GLU A 50 -4.77 -5.29 -11.26
N ARG A 51 -5.61 -6.32 -11.04
CA ARG A 51 -7.03 -6.30 -11.41
C ARG A 51 -7.82 -5.45 -10.40
N PRO A 52 -8.63 -4.47 -10.86
CA PRO A 52 -9.45 -3.63 -9.97
C PRO A 52 -10.38 -4.44 -9.05
N GLN A 53 -10.91 -5.57 -9.52
CA GLN A 53 -11.81 -6.44 -8.75
C GLN A 53 -11.11 -7.17 -7.60
N GLY A 54 -9.77 -7.25 -7.61
CA GLY A 54 -8.98 -7.81 -6.52
C GLY A 54 -8.62 -6.77 -5.45
N ARG A 55 -9.04 -5.52 -5.62
CA ARG A 55 -8.80 -4.44 -4.65
C ARG A 55 -9.98 -4.39 -3.67
N PRO A 56 -9.72 -4.19 -2.37
CA PRO A 56 -10.78 -4.01 -1.40
C PRO A 56 -11.55 -2.72 -1.67
N SER A 57 -12.86 -2.74 -1.43
CA SER A 57 -13.70 -1.55 -1.37
C SER A 57 -13.32 -0.68 -0.17
N PHE A 58 -13.72 0.59 -0.20
CA PHE A 58 -13.50 1.48 0.94
C PHE A 58 -14.20 1.01 2.22
N SER A 59 -15.35 0.35 2.12
CA SER A 59 -16.03 -0.22 3.28
C SER A 59 -15.21 -1.33 3.94
N GLU A 60 -14.67 -2.24 3.14
CA GLU A 60 -13.75 -3.30 3.61
C GLU A 60 -12.46 -2.72 4.18
N LEU A 61 -11.90 -1.68 3.54
CA LEU A 61 -10.72 -0.98 4.05
C LEU A 61 -10.97 -0.38 5.44
N LEU A 62 -12.11 0.29 5.62
CA LEU A 62 -12.46 0.92 6.89
C LEU A 62 -12.61 -0.12 8.01
N GLU A 63 -13.32 -1.22 7.75
CA GLU A 63 -13.47 -2.32 8.70
C GLU A 63 -12.12 -2.90 9.10
N ARG A 64 -11.25 -3.21 8.12
CA ARG A 64 -9.93 -3.77 8.39
C ARG A 64 -9.00 -2.80 9.12
N ILE A 65 -9.04 -1.51 8.80
CA ILE A 65 -8.24 -0.50 9.49
C ILE A 65 -8.67 -0.37 10.96
N ARG A 66 -9.98 -0.43 11.25
CA ARG A 66 -10.48 -0.40 12.63
C ARG A 66 -9.98 -1.59 13.44
N LEU A 67 -10.12 -2.80 12.90
CA LEU A 67 -9.62 -4.02 13.54
C LEU A 67 -8.11 -3.94 13.81
N LEU A 68 -7.32 -3.44 12.85
CA LEU A 68 -5.87 -3.28 13.04
C LEU A 68 -5.50 -2.21 14.07
N ALA A 69 -6.31 -1.17 14.22
CA ALA A 69 -6.10 -0.14 15.22
C ALA A 69 -6.41 -0.67 16.63
N GLU A 70 -7.49 -1.43 16.79
CA GLU A 70 -7.88 -2.06 18.07
C GLU A 70 -6.88 -3.11 18.55
N LEU A 71 -6.21 -3.83 17.63
CA LEU A 71 -5.16 -4.81 17.95
C LEU A 71 -3.80 -4.19 18.29
N ALA A 72 -3.62 -2.89 18.02
CA ALA A 72 -2.38 -2.16 18.32
C ALA A 72 -2.40 -1.51 19.71
N GLU A 73 -3.52 -1.61 20.42
CA GLU A 73 -3.68 -1.29 21.86
C GLU A 73 -3.29 -2.50 22.74
#